data_AF-A0AAN6T075-F1
#
_entry.id   AF-A0AAN6T075-F1
#
_cell.length_a   1.000
_cell.length_b   1.000
_cell.length_c   1.000
_cell.angle_alpha   90.00
_cell.angle_beta   90.00
_cell.angle_gamma   90.00
#
_symmetry.space_group_name_H-M   'P 1'
#
loop_
_entity.id
_entity.type
_entity.pdbx_description
1 polymer ?
#
loop_
_entity_poly.entity_id
_entity_poly.type
_entity_poly.pdbx_seq_one_letter_code
_entity_poly.pdbx_strand_id
1 'polypeptide(L)'
;MTHPTKEAIPLSDNPDRDLSWTLDSLHGFCRQEGLEDGDRHLSWSLGTFPDRWMYLNFITSNFTPHDISSDADEWIGSGIRCGRRTVTVPLGGPGGKETFREQRVWFSMRTATPYEDSSRQADAAKLKGPATVGFVLADLAHHPIRMTKKVWLERGMEPAKGCSGVTAFQMLLWGGIDEWSNGWNRCLDYVDRLYEVQAKDIDNSNPERLYDLMFDPHGWLATEYFVAAHLLKIFRRHIDVLPRSLEQMRAKWERIYPGVDSDLLQRFDIPTQLTLLRNWSRLVDHAAALQGTLADRIDKTSAELLNLRNSLMIARNTIRD
;
A
#
# COMPACT_ATOMS: atom_id res chain seq x y z
N MET A 1 -13.29 -12.12 23.96
CA MET A 1 -11.90 -12.63 23.89
C MET A 1 -11.92 -14.06 24.39
N THR A 2 -11.69 -15.04 23.53
CA THR A 2 -11.55 -16.45 23.94
C THR A 2 -10.17 -16.64 24.56
N HIS A 3 -10.13 -17.31 25.72
CA HIS A 3 -8.91 -17.66 26.43
C HIS A 3 -7.94 -18.41 25.48
N PRO A 4 -6.64 -18.06 25.45
CA PRO A 4 -5.64 -18.71 24.59
C PRO A 4 -5.39 -20.20 24.93
N THR A 5 -6.03 -20.71 25.99
CA THR A 5 -5.94 -22.10 26.47
C THR A 5 -7.10 -22.99 26.00
N LYS A 6 -8.03 -22.49 25.18
CA LYS A 6 -9.12 -23.35 24.70
C LYS A 6 -8.58 -24.28 23.61
N GLU A 7 -8.37 -25.55 23.98
CA GLU A 7 -8.00 -26.61 23.04
C GLU A 7 -9.00 -26.66 21.89
N ALA A 8 -8.56 -26.25 20.70
CA ALA A 8 -9.23 -26.61 19.47
C ALA A 8 -8.83 -28.05 19.17
N ILE A 9 -9.81 -28.97 19.19
CA ILE A 9 -9.60 -30.36 18.78
C ILE A 9 -9.07 -30.31 17.34
N PRO A 10 -7.83 -30.76 17.06
CA PRO A 10 -7.30 -30.79 15.72
C PRO A 10 -8.20 -31.72 14.89
N LEU A 11 -8.76 -31.20 13.79
CA LEU A 11 -9.37 -32.08 12.79
C LEU A 11 -8.26 -33.02 12.31
N SER A 12 -8.47 -34.33 12.52
CA SER A 12 -7.47 -35.39 12.34
C SER A 12 -6.86 -35.43 10.94
N ASP A 13 -7.50 -34.78 9.97
CA ASP A 13 -7.25 -35.06 8.58
C ASP A 13 -6.48 -33.98 7.82
N ASN A 14 -6.27 -32.75 8.33
CA ASN A 14 -5.35 -31.75 7.71
C ASN A 14 -5.30 -30.40 8.48
N PRO A 15 -4.45 -30.22 9.51
CA PRO A 15 -4.21 -28.91 10.12
C PRO A 15 -3.47 -27.91 9.20
N ASP A 16 -2.74 -28.41 8.19
CA ASP A 16 -1.92 -27.59 7.28
C ASP A 16 -2.67 -27.05 6.04
N ARG A 17 -3.96 -27.42 5.86
CA ARG A 17 -4.81 -26.90 4.76
C ARG A 17 -5.71 -25.74 5.17
N ASP A 18 -5.64 -25.29 6.41
CA ASP A 18 -6.41 -24.14 6.85
C ASP A 18 -5.89 -22.88 6.14
N LEU A 19 -6.70 -22.34 5.21
CA LEU A 19 -6.48 -21.08 4.51
C LEU A 19 -7.27 -19.93 5.13
N SER A 20 -8.04 -20.17 6.19
CA SER A 20 -8.89 -19.17 6.84
C SER A 20 -8.11 -17.92 7.27
N TRP A 21 -6.83 -18.10 7.64
CA TRP A 21 -5.90 -17.02 8.00
C TRP A 21 -5.63 -16.00 6.88
N THR A 22 -5.99 -16.32 5.63
CA THR A 22 -5.85 -15.43 4.47
C THR A 22 -7.17 -14.88 3.94
N LEU A 23 -8.32 -15.48 4.29
CA LEU A 23 -9.58 -15.20 3.59
C LEU A 23 -10.07 -13.76 3.75
N ASP A 24 -9.93 -13.18 4.94
CA ASP A 24 -10.30 -11.78 5.17
C ASP A 24 -9.42 -10.82 4.36
N SER A 25 -8.11 -11.12 4.25
CA SER A 25 -7.18 -10.32 3.46
C SER A 25 -7.35 -10.56 1.95
N LEU A 26 -7.72 -11.76 1.53
CA LEU A 26 -8.15 -12.03 0.17
C LEU A 26 -9.40 -11.20 -0.19
N HIS A 27 -10.39 -11.16 0.71
CA HIS A 27 -11.57 -10.32 0.52
C HIS A 27 -11.19 -8.83 0.43
N GLY A 28 -10.32 -8.35 1.33
CA GLY A 28 -9.76 -7.00 1.27
C GLY A 28 -9.01 -6.70 -0.04
N PHE A 29 -8.30 -7.68 -0.59
CA PHE A 29 -7.60 -7.55 -1.86
C PHE A 29 -8.55 -7.51 -3.05
N CYS A 30 -9.63 -8.31 -3.05
CA CYS A 30 -10.50 -8.50 -4.21
C CYS A 30 -11.67 -7.50 -4.29
N ARG A 31 -12.10 -6.93 -3.16
CA ARG A 31 -13.29 -6.08 -3.11
C ARG A 31 -13.10 -4.75 -3.85
N GLN A 32 -14.18 -4.19 -4.37
CA GLN A 32 -14.15 -2.91 -5.07
C GLN A 32 -13.96 -1.72 -4.12
N GLU A 33 -14.46 -1.80 -2.88
CA GLU A 33 -14.30 -0.72 -1.88
C GLU A 33 -12.84 -0.53 -1.48
N GLY A 34 -12.47 0.68 -1.05
CA GLY A 34 -11.11 0.97 -0.59
C GLY A 34 -10.72 0.19 0.66
N LEU A 35 -9.43 0.12 0.95
CA LEU A 35 -8.89 -0.68 2.06
C LEU A 35 -9.40 -0.26 3.45
N GLU A 36 -9.81 1.01 3.60
CA GLU A 36 -10.39 1.55 4.85
C GLU A 36 -11.92 1.70 4.79
N ASP A 37 -12.54 1.42 3.64
CA ASP A 37 -13.97 1.64 3.44
C ASP A 37 -14.79 0.44 3.97
N GLY A 38 -15.97 0.72 4.53
CA GLY A 38 -16.90 -0.28 5.10
C GLY A 38 -16.69 -0.56 6.60
N ASP A 39 -17.46 -1.53 7.12
CA ASP A 39 -17.49 -1.82 8.57
C ASP A 39 -16.21 -2.47 9.12
N ARG A 40 -15.34 -2.97 8.23
CA ARG A 40 -14.09 -3.65 8.60
C ARG A 40 -12.91 -3.03 7.85
N HIS A 41 -11.86 -2.70 8.60
CA HIS A 41 -10.56 -2.30 8.07
C HIS A 41 -9.81 -3.57 7.64
N LEU A 42 -9.56 -3.71 6.34
CA LEU A 42 -8.98 -4.94 5.74
C LEU A 42 -7.61 -4.70 5.13
N SER A 43 -6.99 -3.54 5.39
CA SER A 43 -5.65 -3.24 4.86
C SER A 43 -4.56 -4.05 5.54
N TRP A 44 -4.82 -4.62 6.72
CA TRP A 44 -3.91 -5.53 7.39
C TRP A 44 -4.66 -6.48 8.31
N SER A 45 -4.04 -7.62 8.63
CA SER A 45 -4.49 -8.50 9.69
C SER A 45 -3.31 -9.15 10.38
N LEU A 46 -3.43 -9.31 11.69
CA LEU A 46 -2.45 -9.98 12.54
C LEU A 46 -3.22 -10.92 13.45
N GLY A 47 -2.86 -12.19 13.43
CA GLY A 47 -3.47 -13.16 14.31
C GLY A 47 -2.49 -14.22 14.77
N THR A 48 -2.82 -14.78 15.92
CA THR A 48 -2.07 -15.84 16.56
C THR A 48 -3.03 -16.97 16.86
N PHE A 49 -2.63 -18.17 16.49
CA PHE A 49 -3.35 -19.38 16.83
C PHE A 49 -2.95 -19.85 18.24
N PRO A 50 -3.79 -20.62 18.94
CA PRO A 50 -3.41 -21.22 20.22
C PRO A 50 -2.16 -22.11 20.14
N ASP A 51 -1.82 -22.59 18.95
CA ASP A 51 -0.62 -23.36 18.67
C ASP A 51 0.57 -22.48 18.24
N ARG A 52 1.64 -23.09 17.74
CA ARG A 52 2.85 -22.40 17.28
C ARG A 52 2.68 -21.45 16.10
N TRP A 53 1.52 -21.37 15.44
CA TRP A 53 1.36 -20.58 14.23
C TRP A 53 0.92 -19.15 14.52
N MET A 54 1.38 -18.24 13.68
CA MET A 54 0.83 -16.90 13.55
C MET A 54 0.77 -16.50 12.09
N TYR A 55 -0.06 -15.51 11.78
CA TYR A 55 -0.19 -14.95 10.44
C TYR A 55 -0.14 -13.43 10.45
N LEU A 56 0.41 -12.89 9.37
CA LEU A 56 0.54 -11.47 9.10
C LEU A 56 0.10 -11.21 7.66
N ASN A 57 -0.81 -10.27 7.48
CA ASN A 57 -1.22 -9.80 6.17
C ASN A 57 -1.16 -8.28 6.11
N PHE A 58 -0.79 -7.74 4.96
CA PHE A 58 -0.82 -6.31 4.68
C PHE A 58 -1.15 -6.08 3.21
N ILE A 59 -1.94 -5.07 2.91
CA ILE A 59 -2.32 -4.68 1.55
C ILE A 59 -1.93 -3.23 1.35
N THR A 60 -1.15 -2.97 0.31
CA THR A 60 -0.86 -1.63 -0.16
C THR A 60 -1.68 -1.34 -1.42
N SER A 61 -1.89 -0.06 -1.71
CA SER A 61 -2.57 0.37 -2.92
C SER A 61 -1.97 1.64 -3.51
N ASN A 62 -2.01 1.76 -4.82
CA ASN A 62 -1.75 2.99 -5.56
C ASN A 62 -2.78 3.14 -6.69
N PHE A 63 -2.76 4.27 -7.39
CA PHE A 63 -3.48 4.43 -8.66
C PHE A 63 -2.48 4.45 -9.81
N THR A 64 -2.90 3.98 -10.97
CA THR A 64 -2.15 4.09 -12.22
C THR A 64 -3.06 4.53 -13.35
N PRO A 65 -2.54 5.17 -14.40
CA PRO A 65 -3.28 5.37 -15.64
C PRO A 65 -3.80 4.03 -16.17
N HIS A 66 -5.04 4.02 -16.67
CA HIS A 66 -5.72 2.82 -17.17
C HIS A 66 -6.44 3.12 -18.47
N ASP A 67 -6.12 2.36 -19.50
CA ASP A 67 -6.80 2.42 -20.78
C ASP A 67 -8.02 1.49 -20.76
N ILE A 68 -9.22 2.08 -20.70
CA ILE A 68 -10.50 1.36 -20.68
C ILE A 68 -10.67 0.52 -21.96
N SER A 69 -10.05 0.89 -23.08
CA SER A 69 -10.14 0.13 -24.34
C SER A 69 -9.47 -1.25 -24.26
N SER A 70 -8.58 -1.46 -23.28
CA SER A 70 -7.89 -2.74 -23.04
C SER A 70 -8.72 -3.76 -22.26
N ASP A 71 -9.85 -3.34 -21.63
CA ASP A 71 -10.77 -4.27 -20.95
C ASP A 71 -11.67 -5.04 -21.95
N ALA A 72 -11.49 -4.85 -23.27
CA ALA A 72 -12.30 -5.46 -24.33
C ALA A 72 -12.09 -6.97 -24.52
N ASP A 73 -11.09 -7.56 -23.87
CA ASP A 73 -11.00 -9.02 -23.75
C ASP A 73 -11.75 -9.45 -22.49
N GLU A 74 -13.03 -9.85 -22.66
CA GLU A 74 -13.79 -10.56 -21.64
C GLU A 74 -13.00 -11.81 -21.21
N TRP A 75 -12.23 -11.71 -20.13
CA TRP A 75 -11.50 -12.85 -19.61
C TRP A 75 -12.48 -13.96 -19.19
N ILE A 76 -12.56 -15.01 -20.01
CA ILE A 76 -13.40 -16.21 -19.80
C ILE A 76 -12.69 -17.26 -18.91
N GLY A 77 -11.52 -16.93 -18.34
CA GLY A 77 -10.71 -17.87 -17.58
C GLY A 77 -11.14 -18.05 -16.12
N SER A 78 -10.74 -19.17 -15.53
CA SER A 78 -10.86 -19.41 -14.10
C SER A 78 -9.78 -18.61 -13.35
N GLY A 79 -10.18 -17.59 -12.60
CA GLY A 79 -9.27 -16.83 -11.74
C GLY A 79 -10.01 -15.93 -10.76
N ILE A 80 -9.26 -15.31 -9.85
CA ILE A 80 -9.83 -14.45 -8.80
C ILE A 80 -10.24 -13.12 -9.43
N ARG A 81 -11.55 -12.85 -9.45
CA ARG A 81 -12.08 -11.56 -9.91
C ARG A 81 -11.81 -10.48 -8.87
N CYS A 82 -11.10 -9.45 -9.32
CA CYS A 82 -10.64 -8.35 -8.49
C CYS A 82 -11.35 -7.05 -8.92
N GLY A 83 -12.29 -6.58 -8.11
CA GLY A 83 -12.90 -5.26 -8.28
C GLY A 83 -11.87 -4.18 -7.96
N ARG A 84 -11.79 -3.14 -8.80
CA ARG A 84 -10.89 -2.00 -8.59
C ARG A 84 -11.65 -0.69 -8.70
N ARG A 85 -11.29 0.27 -7.86
CA ARG A 85 -11.80 1.64 -7.98
C ARG A 85 -11.20 2.28 -9.21
N THR A 86 -11.99 3.12 -9.85
CA THR A 86 -11.58 3.94 -10.98
C THR A 86 -11.94 5.38 -10.71
N VAL A 87 -11.03 6.28 -11.04
CA VAL A 87 -11.27 7.73 -11.03
C VAL A 87 -11.13 8.20 -12.47
N THR A 88 -12.23 8.70 -13.06
CA THR A 88 -12.22 9.25 -14.41
C THR A 88 -12.43 10.75 -14.34
N VAL A 89 -11.54 11.50 -14.97
CA VAL A 89 -11.54 12.97 -14.96
C VAL A 89 -11.46 13.54 -16.37
N PRO A 90 -12.11 14.69 -16.65
CA PRO A 90 -12.01 15.35 -17.95
C PRO A 90 -10.67 16.09 -18.07
N LEU A 91 -9.63 15.38 -18.51
CA LEU A 91 -8.29 15.90 -18.80
C LEU A 91 -7.88 15.46 -20.22
N GLY A 92 -7.02 16.24 -20.89
CA GLY A 92 -6.47 15.88 -22.21
C GLY A 92 -7.14 16.58 -23.39
N GLY A 93 -7.72 17.77 -23.19
CA GLY A 93 -8.34 18.59 -24.22
C GLY A 93 -9.85 18.41 -24.36
N PRO A 94 -10.47 19.02 -25.40
CA PRO A 94 -11.92 19.00 -25.59
C PRO A 94 -12.48 17.58 -25.74
N GLY A 95 -13.20 17.11 -24.72
CA GLY A 95 -13.79 15.76 -24.69
C GLY A 95 -12.83 14.65 -24.24
N GLY A 96 -11.58 14.98 -23.93
CA GLY A 96 -10.61 14.06 -23.34
C GLY A 96 -11.05 13.57 -21.97
N LYS A 97 -10.77 12.30 -21.68
CA LYS A 97 -11.01 11.69 -20.38
C LYS A 97 -9.82 10.83 -20.01
N GLU A 98 -9.28 11.07 -18.84
CA GLU A 98 -8.23 10.26 -18.26
C GLU A 98 -8.82 9.39 -17.15
N THR A 99 -8.49 8.10 -17.18
CA THR A 99 -8.95 7.13 -16.19
C THR A 99 -7.76 6.58 -15.42
N PHE A 100 -7.89 6.60 -14.10
CA PHE A 100 -6.94 6.03 -13.18
C PHE A 100 -7.59 4.85 -12.48
N ARG A 101 -6.94 3.69 -12.49
CA ARG A 101 -7.41 2.48 -11.82
C ARG A 101 -6.55 2.21 -10.60
N GLU A 102 -7.19 1.86 -9.50
CA GLU A 102 -6.51 1.40 -8.30
C GLU A 102 -5.80 0.07 -8.59
N GLN A 103 -4.60 -0.09 -8.05
CA GLN A 103 -3.88 -1.35 -7.99
C GLN A 103 -3.60 -1.71 -6.55
N ARG A 104 -3.55 -3.00 -6.26
CA ARG A 104 -3.24 -3.51 -4.92
C ARG A 104 -2.09 -4.50 -4.97
N VAL A 105 -1.35 -4.54 -3.86
CA VAL A 105 -0.37 -5.58 -3.56
C VAL A 105 -0.66 -6.14 -2.19
N TRP A 106 -0.86 -7.45 -2.11
CA TRP A 106 -1.11 -8.17 -0.88
C TRP A 106 0.11 -8.99 -0.48
N PHE A 107 0.64 -8.68 0.70
CA PHE A 107 1.69 -9.42 1.38
C PHE A 107 1.06 -10.33 2.41
N SER A 108 1.34 -11.62 2.33
CA SER A 108 0.78 -12.61 3.24
C SER A 108 1.88 -13.53 3.76
N MET A 109 1.90 -13.78 5.06
CA MET A 109 2.82 -14.73 5.66
C MET A 109 2.18 -15.46 6.84
N ARG A 110 2.37 -16.77 6.87
CA ARG A 110 2.12 -17.63 8.02
C ARG A 110 3.46 -18.21 8.48
N THR A 111 3.78 -18.03 9.75
CA THR A 111 5.07 -18.46 10.32
C THR A 111 4.86 -19.22 11.61
N ALA A 112 5.64 -20.29 11.78
CA ALA A 112 5.76 -20.99 13.05
C ALA A 112 6.70 -20.22 13.98
N THR A 113 6.33 -20.16 15.25
CA THR A 113 7.10 -19.53 16.33
C THR A 113 7.49 -20.58 17.38
N PRO A 114 8.51 -20.33 18.21
CA PRO A 114 8.90 -21.20 19.31
C PRO A 114 7.89 -20.94 20.43
N TYR A 115 6.70 -21.52 20.30
CA TYR A 115 5.69 -21.50 21.35
C TYR A 115 5.85 -22.81 22.13
N GLU A 116 6.36 -22.74 23.36
CA GLU A 116 6.46 -23.89 24.25
C GLU A 116 5.09 -24.15 24.89
N ASP A 117 4.40 -25.18 24.41
CA ASP A 117 3.34 -25.82 25.16
C ASP A 117 4.01 -26.76 26.18
N SER A 118 3.91 -26.43 27.46
CA SER A 118 4.54 -27.19 28.56
C SER A 118 4.08 -28.65 28.61
N SER A 119 2.97 -29.00 27.95
CA SER A 119 2.47 -30.36 27.80
C SER A 119 3.13 -31.19 26.68
N ARG A 120 3.92 -30.56 25.78
CA ARG A 120 4.47 -31.19 24.55
C ARG A 120 6.00 -31.13 24.42
N GLN A 121 6.73 -30.94 25.52
CA GLN A 121 8.20 -30.85 25.56
C GLN A 121 8.93 -32.01 24.84
N ALA A 122 8.33 -33.21 24.77
CA ALA A 122 8.94 -34.38 24.13
C ALA A 122 9.04 -34.27 22.58
N ASP A 123 8.20 -33.45 21.94
CA ASP A 123 8.15 -33.33 20.46
C ASP A 123 8.87 -32.09 19.92
N ALA A 124 9.22 -31.13 20.77
CA ALA A 124 9.92 -29.91 20.38
C ALA A 124 11.31 -30.18 19.78
N ALA A 125 12.01 -31.23 20.27
CA ALA A 125 13.32 -31.64 19.76
C ALA A 125 13.29 -32.28 18.36
N LYS A 126 12.11 -32.65 17.83
CA LYS A 126 11.94 -33.30 16.51
C LYS A 126 11.50 -32.35 15.40
N LEU A 127 11.16 -31.11 15.72
CA LEU A 127 10.65 -30.15 14.75
C LEU A 127 11.80 -29.49 13.98
N LYS A 128 11.93 -29.84 12.70
CA LYS A 128 12.86 -29.22 11.75
C LYS A 128 12.51 -27.73 11.54
N GLY A 129 13.05 -26.85 12.37
CA GLY A 129 13.05 -25.39 12.22
C GLY A 129 11.66 -24.72 12.21
N PRO A 130 11.59 -23.39 12.36
CA PRO A 130 10.36 -22.65 12.11
C PRO A 130 10.00 -22.77 10.62
N ALA A 131 8.83 -23.31 10.34
CA ALA A 131 8.26 -23.34 8.99
C ALA A 131 7.59 -21.99 8.70
N THR A 132 7.92 -21.41 7.54
CA THR A 132 7.32 -20.15 7.07
C THR A 132 6.80 -20.35 5.66
N VAL A 133 5.57 -19.95 5.43
CA VAL A 133 4.95 -19.85 4.11
C VAL A 133 4.52 -18.42 3.91
N GLY A 134 4.84 -17.84 2.77
CA GLY A 134 4.38 -16.50 2.42
C GLY A 134 4.29 -16.33 0.92
N PHE A 135 3.48 -15.36 0.51
CA PHE A 135 3.33 -14.99 -0.89
C PHE A 135 3.09 -13.50 -1.01
N VAL A 136 3.32 -13.00 -2.22
CA VAL A 136 2.94 -11.64 -2.63
C VAL A 136 2.05 -11.78 -3.85
N LEU A 137 0.85 -11.22 -3.78
CA LEU A 137 -0.09 -11.16 -4.90
C LEU A 137 -0.25 -9.69 -5.34
N ALA A 138 -0.09 -9.41 -6.62
CA ALA A 138 -0.13 -8.07 -7.17
C ALA A 138 -0.88 -8.06 -8.52
N ASP A 139 -1.48 -6.92 -8.87
CA ASP A 139 -2.28 -6.80 -10.10
C ASP A 139 -1.46 -6.82 -11.39
N LEU A 140 -0.28 -6.18 -11.43
CA LEU A 140 0.44 -5.96 -12.68
C LEU A 140 1.86 -6.53 -12.76
N ALA A 141 2.53 -6.78 -11.63
CA ALA A 141 3.95 -7.12 -11.65
C ALA A 141 4.35 -8.07 -10.54
N HIS A 142 5.33 -8.93 -10.84
CA HIS A 142 5.99 -9.73 -9.84
C HIS A 142 6.78 -8.82 -8.89
N HIS A 143 6.54 -8.96 -7.59
CA HIS A 143 7.25 -8.20 -6.56
C HIS A 143 8.58 -8.88 -6.21
N PRO A 144 9.75 -8.30 -6.55
CA PRO A 144 11.01 -8.96 -6.28
C PRO A 144 11.32 -9.00 -4.79
N ILE A 145 11.44 -10.21 -4.24
CA ILE A 145 11.83 -10.41 -2.84
C ILE A 145 13.35 -10.36 -2.72
N ARG A 146 13.89 -9.23 -2.22
CA ARG A 146 15.33 -9.06 -1.97
C ARG A 146 15.63 -9.09 -0.46
N MET A 147 16.18 -10.19 0.02
CA MET A 147 16.52 -10.40 1.44
C MET A 147 18.00 -10.76 1.67
N THR A 148 18.92 -10.13 0.93
CA THR A 148 20.36 -10.39 1.11
C THR A 148 20.87 -9.69 2.37
N LYS A 149 21.91 -10.24 3.02
CA LYS A 149 22.52 -9.64 4.24
C LYS A 149 22.88 -8.15 4.07
N LYS A 150 23.30 -7.74 2.87
CA LYS A 150 23.57 -6.34 2.53
C LYS A 150 22.32 -5.47 2.67
N VAL A 151 21.19 -5.92 2.10
CA VAL A 151 19.91 -5.20 2.16
C VAL A 151 19.39 -5.06 3.60
N TRP A 152 19.61 -6.07 4.45
CA TRP A 152 19.28 -5.98 5.88
C TRP A 152 20.06 -4.86 6.58
N LEU A 153 21.37 -4.81 6.36
CA LEU A 153 22.25 -3.78 6.94
C LEU A 153 21.90 -2.38 6.44
N GLU A 154 21.64 -2.22 5.14
CA GLU A 154 21.27 -0.93 4.52
C GLU A 154 19.95 -0.38 5.08
N ARG A 155 18.97 -1.25 5.33
CA ARG A 155 17.68 -0.89 5.95
C ARG A 155 17.75 -0.78 7.47
N GLY A 156 18.92 -1.08 8.04
CA GLY A 156 19.14 -1.16 9.49
C GLY A 156 18.29 -2.22 10.19
N MET A 157 17.68 -3.18 9.50
CA MET A 157 16.77 -4.17 10.11
C MET A 157 17.57 -5.27 10.82
N GLU A 158 17.11 -5.71 11.99
CA GLU A 158 17.79 -6.72 12.80
C GLU A 158 17.04 -8.06 12.77
N PRO A 159 17.68 -9.20 12.45
CA PRO A 159 17.04 -10.50 12.54
C PRO A 159 16.70 -10.84 13.99
N ALA A 160 15.45 -11.22 14.27
CA ALA A 160 15.04 -11.66 15.59
C ALA A 160 15.25 -13.18 15.75
N LYS A 161 16.04 -13.59 16.76
CA LYS A 161 16.20 -15.01 17.10
C LYS A 161 14.85 -15.58 17.52
N GLY A 162 14.57 -16.84 17.13
CA GLY A 162 13.28 -17.48 17.41
C GLY A 162 12.10 -16.98 16.58
N CYS A 163 12.16 -15.81 15.93
CA CYS A 163 11.02 -15.25 15.19
C CYS A 163 11.40 -14.75 13.79
N SER A 164 12.24 -15.51 13.08
CA SER A 164 12.78 -15.13 11.78
C SER A 164 11.72 -14.89 10.71
N GLY A 165 10.57 -15.57 10.77
CA GLY A 165 9.48 -15.35 9.83
C GLY A 165 8.84 -13.97 9.96
N VAL A 166 8.58 -13.49 11.19
CA VAL A 166 8.05 -12.12 11.38
C VAL A 166 9.03 -11.08 10.86
N THR A 167 10.32 -11.27 11.12
CA THR A 167 11.33 -10.35 10.60
C THR A 167 11.45 -10.41 9.07
N ALA A 168 11.29 -11.60 8.47
CA ALA A 168 11.20 -11.75 7.03
C ALA A 168 9.98 -11.01 6.46
N PHE A 169 8.82 -11.09 7.12
CA PHE A 169 7.63 -10.31 6.74
C PHE A 169 7.88 -8.81 6.82
N GLN A 170 8.49 -8.32 7.89
CA GLN A 170 8.87 -6.91 8.03
C GLN A 170 9.79 -6.46 6.87
N MET A 171 10.75 -7.30 6.47
CA MET A 171 11.61 -7.02 5.31
C MET A 171 10.88 -7.05 3.96
N LEU A 172 9.87 -7.92 3.81
CA LEU A 172 8.97 -7.89 2.64
C LEU A 172 8.22 -6.58 2.57
N LEU A 173 7.63 -6.15 3.69
CA LEU A 173 6.89 -4.90 3.78
C LEU A 173 7.78 -3.71 3.41
N TRP A 174 9.04 -3.67 3.86
CA TRP A 174 9.96 -2.60 3.46
C TRP A 174 10.04 -2.47 1.94
N GLY A 175 10.31 -3.57 1.23
CA GLY A 175 10.35 -3.55 -0.23
C GLY A 175 8.98 -3.24 -0.85
N GLY A 176 7.89 -3.67 -0.20
CA GLY A 176 6.52 -3.31 -0.57
C GLY A 176 6.24 -1.81 -0.50
N ILE A 177 6.77 -1.15 0.53
CA ILE A 177 6.64 0.30 0.76
C ILE A 177 7.46 1.07 -0.27
N ASP A 178 8.66 0.60 -0.61
CA ASP A 178 9.49 1.18 -1.67
C ASP A 178 8.73 1.18 -3.02
N GLU A 179 8.18 0.03 -3.42
CA GLU A 179 7.42 -0.06 -4.68
C GLU A 179 6.08 0.69 -4.64
N TRP A 180 5.43 0.75 -3.48
CA TRP A 180 4.25 1.59 -3.29
C TRP A 180 4.56 3.05 -3.60
N SER A 181 5.68 3.57 -3.07
CA SER A 181 6.12 4.94 -3.35
C SER A 181 6.50 5.12 -4.82
N ASN A 182 7.21 4.16 -5.41
CA ASN A 182 7.55 4.19 -6.84
C ASN A 182 6.30 4.19 -7.73
N GLY A 183 5.27 3.42 -7.38
CA GLY A 183 4.01 3.38 -8.10
C GLY A 183 3.26 4.72 -8.04
N TRP A 184 3.21 5.34 -6.86
CA TRP A 184 2.65 6.69 -6.72
C TRP A 184 3.45 7.74 -7.48
N ASN A 185 4.78 7.72 -7.41
CA ASN A 185 5.61 8.64 -8.19
C ASN A 185 5.36 8.51 -9.69
N ARG A 186 5.29 7.28 -10.23
CA ARG A 186 4.94 7.06 -11.65
C ARG A 186 3.56 7.60 -12.02
N CYS A 187 2.58 7.47 -11.12
CA CYS A 187 1.26 8.05 -11.32
C CYS A 187 1.30 9.58 -11.33
N LEU A 188 2.04 10.18 -10.41
CA LEU A 188 2.21 11.64 -10.34
C LEU A 188 3.00 12.17 -11.54
N ASP A 189 4.05 11.47 -11.99
CA ASP A 189 4.79 11.78 -13.21
C ASP A 189 3.89 11.73 -14.46
N TYR A 190 2.89 10.85 -14.47
CA TYR A 190 1.89 10.83 -15.53
C TYR A 190 0.99 12.05 -15.48
N VAL A 191 0.47 12.39 -14.29
CA VAL A 191 -0.36 13.58 -14.09
C VAL A 191 0.40 14.85 -14.50
N ASP A 192 1.68 14.99 -14.10
CA ASP A 192 2.52 16.13 -14.50
C ASP A 192 2.62 16.28 -16.02
N ARG A 193 2.76 15.17 -16.76
CA ARG A 193 2.82 15.19 -18.22
C ARG A 193 1.51 15.60 -18.90
N LEU A 194 0.36 15.52 -18.22
CA LEU A 194 -0.94 15.88 -18.81
C LEU A 194 -1.08 17.40 -19.02
N TYR A 195 -0.36 18.21 -18.25
CA TYR A 195 -0.41 19.68 -18.32
C TYR A 195 0.96 20.33 -18.57
N GLU A 196 1.98 19.54 -18.86
CA GLU A 196 3.31 20.05 -19.20
C GLU A 196 3.27 20.84 -20.51
N VAL A 197 3.65 22.11 -20.44
CA VAL A 197 3.84 22.96 -21.63
C VAL A 197 5.18 22.60 -22.27
N GLN A 198 5.15 22.16 -23.53
CA GLN A 198 6.36 21.80 -24.25
C GLN A 198 7.01 23.03 -24.87
N ALA A 199 8.33 23.00 -25.10
CA ALA A 199 9.04 24.12 -25.74
C ALA A 199 8.45 24.51 -27.11
N LYS A 200 7.95 23.53 -27.86
CA LYS A 200 7.26 23.72 -29.14
C LYS A 200 5.90 24.45 -29.02
N ASP A 201 5.33 24.50 -27.82
CA ASP A 201 4.06 25.19 -27.56
C ASP A 201 4.30 26.69 -27.30
N ILE A 202 5.57 27.09 -27.08
CA ILE A 202 6.00 28.46 -26.76
C ILE A 202 6.82 29.05 -27.92
N ASP A 203 7.43 28.22 -28.75
CA ASP A 203 8.03 28.72 -29.98
C ASP A 203 6.92 29.22 -30.93
N ASN A 204 7.25 30.19 -31.78
CA ASN A 204 6.29 30.78 -32.74
C ASN A 204 5.83 29.77 -33.82
N SER A 205 6.10 28.46 -33.68
CA SER A 205 5.60 27.45 -34.61
C SER A 205 4.10 27.22 -34.48
N ASN A 206 3.50 27.54 -33.33
CA ASN A 206 2.05 27.44 -33.13
C ASN A 206 1.47 28.65 -32.35
N PRO A 207 1.25 29.79 -33.03
CA PRO A 207 0.77 31.02 -32.38
C PRO A 207 -0.65 30.87 -31.78
N GLU A 208 -1.48 29.97 -32.31
CA GLU A 208 -2.80 29.68 -31.74
C GLU A 208 -2.67 28.98 -30.38
N ARG A 209 -1.77 27.99 -30.28
CA ARG A 209 -1.50 27.31 -29.01
C ARG A 209 -0.91 28.24 -27.96
N LEU A 210 0.00 29.13 -28.36
CA LEU A 210 0.55 30.14 -27.46
C LEU A 210 -0.55 31.11 -26.97
N TYR A 211 -1.46 31.53 -27.85
CA TYR A 211 -2.60 32.38 -27.49
C TYR A 211 -3.53 31.67 -26.49
N ASP A 212 -3.83 30.38 -26.71
CA ASP A 212 -4.62 29.57 -25.77
C ASP A 212 -3.93 29.47 -24.41
N LEU A 213 -2.62 29.22 -24.38
CA LEU A 213 -1.83 29.14 -23.15
C LEU A 213 -1.76 30.46 -22.38
N MET A 214 -1.83 31.61 -23.07
CA MET A 214 -1.76 32.93 -22.44
C MET A 214 -3.11 33.40 -21.91
N PHE A 215 -4.20 33.10 -22.63
CA PHE A 215 -5.47 33.79 -22.43
C PHE A 215 -6.66 32.85 -22.18
N ASP A 216 -6.53 31.57 -22.49
CA ASP A 216 -7.55 30.53 -22.32
C ASP A 216 -8.96 31.03 -22.72
N PRO A 217 -9.17 31.44 -23.98
CA PRO A 217 -10.40 32.11 -24.41
C PRO A 217 -11.65 31.26 -24.15
N HIS A 218 -11.51 29.94 -24.25
CA HIS A 218 -12.57 28.97 -24.03
C HIS A 218 -12.73 28.57 -22.54
N GLY A 219 -11.73 28.77 -21.70
CA GLY A 219 -11.75 28.39 -20.28
C GLY A 219 -11.40 26.92 -20.03
N TRP A 220 -10.85 26.23 -21.03
CA TRP A 220 -10.56 24.80 -20.96
C TRP A 220 -9.34 24.53 -20.09
N LEU A 221 -8.26 25.29 -20.26
CA LEU A 221 -7.03 25.11 -19.49
C LEU A 221 -7.25 25.39 -17.99
N ALA A 222 -7.97 26.47 -17.66
CA ALA A 222 -8.34 26.78 -16.28
C ALA A 222 -9.19 25.66 -15.64
N THR A 223 -10.04 25.00 -16.44
CA THR A 223 -10.83 23.85 -16.01
C THR A 223 -9.94 22.62 -15.79
N GLU A 224 -9.02 22.33 -16.71
CA GLU A 224 -8.07 21.21 -16.59
C GLU A 224 -7.19 21.35 -15.35
N TYR A 225 -6.61 22.53 -15.10
CA TYR A 225 -5.83 22.79 -13.89
C TYR A 225 -6.64 22.61 -12.61
N PHE A 226 -7.90 23.06 -12.60
CA PHE A 226 -8.80 22.84 -11.47
C PHE A 226 -9.04 21.35 -11.24
N VAL A 227 -9.33 20.60 -12.30
CA VAL A 227 -9.62 19.16 -12.25
C VAL A 227 -8.39 18.38 -11.79
N ALA A 228 -7.22 18.66 -12.35
CA ALA A 228 -5.95 18.03 -11.97
C ALA A 228 -5.63 18.30 -10.48
N ALA A 229 -5.77 19.54 -10.00
CA ALA A 229 -5.57 19.85 -8.59
C ALA A 229 -6.53 19.09 -7.66
N HIS A 230 -7.79 18.86 -8.09
CA HIS A 230 -8.73 18.06 -7.30
C HIS A 230 -8.46 16.55 -7.38
N LEU A 231 -7.97 16.05 -8.51
CA LEU A 231 -7.48 14.67 -8.62
C LEU A 231 -6.32 14.43 -7.65
N LEU A 232 -5.36 15.35 -7.57
CA LEU A 232 -4.24 15.25 -6.63
C LEU A 232 -4.70 15.22 -5.16
N LYS A 233 -5.74 15.99 -4.80
CA LYS A 233 -6.38 15.90 -3.48
C LYS A 233 -7.02 14.54 -3.20
N ILE A 234 -7.61 13.89 -4.22
CA ILE A 234 -8.13 12.53 -4.10
C ILE A 234 -6.97 11.55 -3.83
N PHE A 235 -5.90 11.64 -4.62
CA PHE A 235 -4.70 10.81 -4.43
C PHE A 235 -4.04 11.00 -3.06
N ARG A 236 -3.98 12.24 -2.54
CA ARG A 236 -3.47 12.54 -1.20
C ARG A 236 -4.14 11.68 -0.12
N ARG A 237 -5.47 11.60 -0.14
CA ARG A 237 -6.25 10.80 0.82
C ARG A 237 -5.89 9.32 0.77
N HIS A 238 -5.57 8.79 -0.42
CA HIS A 238 -5.17 7.39 -0.59
C HIS A 238 -3.73 7.14 -0.16
N ILE A 239 -2.83 8.10 -0.40
CA ILE A 239 -1.43 8.02 0.06
C ILE A 239 -1.37 7.98 1.59
N ASP A 240 -2.27 8.66 2.29
CA ASP A 240 -2.31 8.68 3.76
C ASP A 240 -2.76 7.36 4.40
N VAL A 241 -3.29 6.41 3.63
CA VAL A 241 -3.80 5.13 4.16
C VAL A 241 -2.66 4.22 4.65
N LEU A 242 -1.57 4.12 3.89
CA LEU A 242 -0.49 3.18 4.19
C LEU A 242 0.17 3.44 5.55
N PRO A 243 0.69 4.65 5.85
CA PRO A 243 1.36 4.89 7.13
C PRO A 243 0.41 4.72 8.32
N ARG A 244 -0.87 5.13 8.19
CA ARG A 244 -1.89 4.91 9.22
C ARG A 244 -2.13 3.42 9.47
N SER A 245 -2.26 2.63 8.42
CA SER A 245 -2.45 1.17 8.51
C SER A 245 -1.26 0.48 9.18
N LEU A 246 -0.04 0.92 8.85
CA LEU A 246 1.18 0.35 9.42
C LEU A 246 1.34 0.71 10.89
N GLU A 247 1.03 1.95 11.29
CA GLU A 247 1.03 2.35 12.70
C GLU A 247 -0.01 1.57 13.51
N GLN A 248 -1.20 1.35 12.96
CA GLN A 248 -2.23 0.52 13.60
C GLN A 248 -1.77 -0.94 13.78
N MET A 249 -1.11 -1.51 12.77
CA MET A 249 -0.56 -2.86 12.86
C MET A 249 0.56 -2.94 13.92
N ARG A 250 1.43 -1.92 13.99
CA ARG A 250 2.50 -1.79 14.99
C ARG A 250 1.93 -1.65 16.42
N ALA A 251 0.93 -0.78 16.61
CA ALA A 251 0.24 -0.61 17.90
C ALA A 251 -0.51 -1.88 18.32
N LYS A 252 -1.11 -2.60 17.36
CA LYS A 252 -1.74 -3.90 17.63
C LYS A 252 -0.70 -4.94 18.04
N TRP A 253 0.46 -4.98 17.37
CA TRP A 253 1.57 -5.85 17.74
C TRP A 253 2.03 -5.57 19.18
N GLU A 254 2.32 -4.31 19.51
CA GLU A 254 2.76 -3.87 20.84
C GLU A 254 1.74 -4.24 21.92
N ARG A 255 0.44 -4.07 21.65
CA ARG A 255 -0.61 -4.47 22.60
C ARG A 255 -0.64 -5.99 22.84
N ILE A 256 -0.36 -6.81 21.84
CA ILE A 256 -0.39 -8.28 21.98
C ILE A 256 0.94 -8.79 22.59
N TYR A 257 2.06 -8.13 22.25
CA TYR A 257 3.43 -8.51 22.61
C TYR A 257 4.20 -7.27 23.10
N PRO A 258 3.96 -6.82 24.35
CA PRO A 258 4.42 -5.52 24.86
C PRO A 258 5.93 -5.42 25.17
N GLY A 259 6.64 -6.54 25.18
CA GLY A 259 8.09 -6.61 25.35
C GLY A 259 8.56 -6.55 26.80
N VAL A 260 7.96 -5.73 27.66
CA VAL A 260 8.35 -5.55 29.07
C VAL A 260 7.09 -5.45 29.94
N ASP A 261 7.17 -5.85 31.21
CA ASP A 261 6.13 -5.65 32.24
C ASP A 261 4.74 -6.19 31.88
N SER A 262 4.67 -7.46 31.46
CA SER A 262 3.39 -8.16 31.29
C SER A 262 3.36 -9.45 32.10
N ASP A 263 2.35 -9.56 32.97
CA ASP A 263 2.03 -10.75 33.77
C ASP A 263 1.51 -11.93 32.92
N LEU A 264 1.43 -11.78 31.59
CA LEU A 264 0.94 -12.80 30.67
C LEU A 264 2.08 -13.70 30.20
N LEU A 265 1.83 -15.01 30.08
CA LEU A 265 2.72 -15.94 29.37
C LEU A 265 3.00 -15.40 27.96
N GLN A 266 4.25 -15.03 27.70
CA GLN A 266 4.65 -14.38 26.45
C GLN A 266 5.12 -15.40 25.42
N ARG A 267 4.61 -15.27 24.18
CA ARG A 267 5.02 -16.10 23.03
C ARG A 267 6.50 -15.94 22.65
N PHE A 268 7.11 -14.82 23.02
CA PHE A 268 8.49 -14.46 22.68
C PHE A 268 9.22 -13.99 23.93
N ASP A 269 10.53 -14.19 24.02
CA ASP A 269 11.34 -13.56 25.06
C ASP A 269 11.43 -12.03 24.89
N ILE A 270 11.79 -11.34 25.98
CA ILE A 270 11.89 -9.87 26.03
C ILE A 270 12.85 -9.33 24.94
N PRO A 271 14.09 -9.84 24.77
CA PRO A 271 15.00 -9.35 23.73
C PRO A 271 14.44 -9.48 22.31
N THR A 272 13.73 -10.57 22.01
CA THR A 272 13.09 -10.82 20.72
C THR A 272 11.99 -9.79 20.47
N GLN A 273 11.12 -9.54 21.45
CA GLN A 273 10.05 -8.56 21.33
C GLN A 273 10.59 -7.13 21.11
N LEU A 274 11.60 -6.73 21.88
CA LEU A 274 12.25 -5.42 21.71
C LEU A 274 12.87 -5.26 20.31
N THR A 275 13.43 -6.32 19.74
CA THR A 275 13.98 -6.30 18.38
C THR A 275 12.87 -6.17 17.34
N LEU A 276 11.78 -6.92 17.48
CA LEU A 276 10.63 -6.85 16.57
C LEU A 276 9.93 -5.48 16.63
N LEU A 277 9.78 -4.89 17.82
CA LEU A 277 9.23 -3.54 18.00
C LEU A 277 10.11 -2.48 17.34
N ARG A 278 11.44 -2.54 17.52
CA ARG A 278 12.38 -1.61 16.85
C ARG A 278 12.26 -1.70 15.32
N ASN A 279 12.14 -2.91 14.78
CA ASN A 279 11.93 -3.12 13.35
C ASN A 279 10.57 -2.58 12.85
N TRP A 280 9.50 -2.73 13.63
CA TRP A 280 8.20 -2.13 13.30
C TRP A 280 8.26 -0.60 13.29
N SER A 281 8.89 0.01 14.29
CA SER A 281 9.08 1.47 14.33
C SER A 281 9.84 1.97 13.11
N ARG A 282 10.93 1.29 12.71
CA ARG A 282 11.68 1.64 11.49
C ARG A 282 10.82 1.57 10.23
N LEU A 283 9.95 0.57 10.11
CA LEU A 283 9.02 0.46 8.98
C LEU A 283 8.03 1.64 8.94
N VAL A 284 7.47 2.01 10.10
CA VAL A 284 6.59 3.18 10.23
C VAL A 284 7.32 4.45 9.81
N ASP A 285 8.52 4.68 10.34
CA ASP A 285 9.32 5.88 10.04
C ASP A 285 9.64 5.97 8.55
N HIS A 286 10.02 4.85 7.93
CA HIS A 286 10.29 4.76 6.49
C HIS A 286 9.05 5.07 5.65
N ALA A 287 7.90 4.48 6.00
CA ALA A 287 6.63 4.76 5.33
C ALA A 287 6.21 6.22 5.47
N ALA A 288 6.40 6.81 6.65
CA ALA A 288 6.08 8.22 6.92
C ALA A 288 6.99 9.16 6.12
N ALA A 289 8.28 8.88 6.02
CA ALA A 289 9.22 9.69 5.23
C ALA A 289 8.85 9.70 3.72
N LEU A 290 8.54 8.52 3.17
CA LEU A 290 8.11 8.40 1.78
C LEU A 290 6.74 9.05 1.54
N GLN A 291 5.80 8.88 2.47
CA GLN A 291 4.50 9.57 2.41
C GLN A 291 4.68 11.09 2.47
N GLY A 292 5.55 11.62 3.32
CA GLY A 292 5.83 13.06 3.41
C GLY A 292 6.36 13.62 2.09
N THR A 293 7.28 12.89 1.44
CA THR A 293 7.79 13.29 0.12
C THR A 293 6.69 13.35 -0.95
N LEU A 294 5.81 12.34 -0.98
CA LEU A 294 4.67 12.32 -1.91
C LEU A 294 3.64 13.40 -1.59
N ALA A 295 3.39 13.65 -0.31
CA ALA A 295 2.50 14.69 0.19
C ALA A 295 2.94 16.07 -0.28
N ASP A 296 4.20 16.42 0.00
CA ASP A 296 4.78 17.71 -0.32
C ASP A 296 4.75 17.95 -1.83
N ARG A 297 5.03 16.92 -2.63
CA ARG A 297 4.91 16.97 -4.10
C ARG A 297 3.47 17.29 -4.52
N ILE A 298 2.49 16.56 -4.00
CA ILE A 298 1.07 16.79 -4.30
C ILE A 298 0.65 18.21 -3.93
N ASP A 299 1.02 18.67 -2.73
CA ASP A 299 0.59 19.98 -2.23
C ASP A 299 1.23 21.11 -3.04
N LYS A 300 2.52 21.00 -3.36
CA LYS A 300 3.22 21.93 -4.24
C LYS A 300 2.58 21.99 -5.63
N THR A 301 2.43 20.84 -6.29
CA THR A 301 1.86 20.76 -7.64
C THR A 301 0.41 21.26 -7.65
N SER A 302 -0.39 20.94 -6.64
CA SER A 302 -1.77 21.42 -6.53
C SER A 302 -1.82 22.95 -6.38
N ALA A 303 -0.91 23.54 -5.60
CA ALA A 303 -0.83 24.99 -5.44
C ALA A 303 -0.40 25.68 -6.75
N GLU A 304 0.57 25.13 -7.46
CA GLU A 304 1.01 25.63 -8.77
C GLU A 304 -0.14 25.62 -9.79
N LEU A 305 -0.88 24.52 -9.91
CA LEU A 305 -2.05 24.41 -10.79
C LEU A 305 -3.15 25.42 -10.45
N LEU A 306 -3.44 25.62 -9.16
CA LEU A 306 -4.43 26.60 -8.73
C LEU A 306 -3.97 28.04 -9.01
N ASN A 307 -2.68 28.33 -8.89
CA ASN A 307 -2.13 29.63 -9.26
C ASN A 307 -2.23 29.86 -10.77
N LEU A 308 -1.85 28.89 -11.60
CA LEU A 308 -1.97 28.96 -13.06
C LEU A 308 -3.42 29.21 -13.50
N ARG A 309 -4.38 28.47 -12.90
CA ARG A 309 -5.81 28.69 -13.10
C ARG A 309 -6.20 30.14 -12.81
N ASN A 310 -5.79 30.67 -11.65
CA ASN A 310 -6.17 32.01 -11.24
C ASN A 310 -5.58 33.07 -12.18
N SER A 311 -4.33 32.90 -12.63
CA SER A 311 -3.69 33.77 -13.62
C SER A 311 -4.44 33.77 -14.95
N LEU A 312 -4.84 32.60 -15.47
CA LEU A 312 -5.63 32.50 -16.70
C LEU A 312 -6.99 33.17 -16.56
N MET A 313 -7.67 32.97 -15.44
CA MET A 313 -8.97 33.60 -15.18
C MET A 313 -8.88 35.14 -15.14
N ILE A 314 -7.78 35.70 -14.60
CA ILE A 314 -7.52 37.14 -14.63
C ILE A 314 -7.27 37.61 -16.06
N ALA A 315 -6.34 36.97 -16.78
CA ALA A 315 -5.98 37.34 -18.14
C ALA A 315 -7.19 37.32 -19.09
N ARG A 316 -8.05 36.31 -18.96
CA ARG A 316 -9.29 36.18 -19.72
C ARG A 316 -10.27 37.32 -19.47
N ASN A 317 -10.39 37.80 -18.24
CA ASN A 317 -11.27 38.91 -17.90
C ASN A 317 -10.73 40.23 -18.48
N THR A 318 -9.42 40.42 -18.53
CA THR A 318 -8.79 41.63 -19.09
C THR A 318 -8.98 41.78 -20.60
N ILE A 319 -9.23 40.69 -21.35
CA ILE A 319 -9.48 40.75 -22.81
C ILE A 319 -10.96 40.99 -23.14
N ARG A 320 -11.87 40.75 -22.19
CA ARG A 320 -13.31 40.93 -22.40
C ARG A 320 -13.80 42.37 -22.17
N ASP A 321 -12.97 43.21 -21.55
CA ASP A 321 -13.17 44.66 -21.37
C ASP A 321 -12.53 45.46 -22.51
#